data_AF-A0A7R9TTZ9-F1
#
_entry.id   AF-A0A7R9TTZ9-F1
#
_cell.length_a   1.000
_cell.length_b   1.000
_cell.length_c   1.000
_cell.angle_alpha   90.00
_cell.angle_beta   90.00
_cell.angle_gamma   90.00
#
_symmetry.space_group_name_H-M   'P 1'
#
loop_
_entity.id
_entity.type
_entity.pdbx_description
1 polymer ?
#
loop_
_entity_poly.entity_id
_entity_poly.type
_entity_poly.pdbx_seq_one_letter_code
_entity_poly.pdbx_strand_id
1 'polypeptide(L)'
;ARACGAADAAALPARLRAIVGSFQAVPDPMQRYKQLLFFATKLAPLDDAARTDDNKVKGCVSQVWVVARLDAATGTMLYEADSDSQLTKGLAALLVEGLSGATPDEVAAVQPDFVEELGLKQSLTPSRNNGFLNMLALIQAKTAALAAGGATGAAAGTDAEPAASAATDDTDAARPVYAAIVSKVSAALAPSRLELDDESASHSGHAGVNGLRGEETHFRMEVVSSAFEGLNRVKRQRKVYELLADEFKGSLHALALTCRTPEEDAAAAN
;
A
#
# COMPACT_ATOMS: atom_id res chain seq x y z
N ALA A 1 2.41 8.33 -38.61
CA ALA A 1 3.17 7.49 -37.67
C ALA A 1 3.43 8.31 -36.41
N ARG A 2 2.65 8.09 -35.35
CA ARG A 2 2.87 8.75 -34.06
C ARG A 2 3.49 7.70 -33.15
N ALA A 3 4.71 7.94 -32.71
CA ALA A 3 5.46 7.05 -31.85
C ALA A 3 4.61 6.68 -30.62
N CYS A 4 4.29 5.40 -30.51
CA CYS A 4 3.74 4.81 -29.30
C CYS A 4 4.83 4.93 -28.24
N GLY A 5 4.55 5.65 -27.15
CA GLY A 5 5.51 5.88 -26.08
C GLY A 5 5.86 4.56 -25.41
N ALA A 6 7.04 4.03 -25.74
CA ALA A 6 7.82 3.26 -24.80
C ALA A 6 8.23 4.23 -23.69
N ALA A 7 7.41 4.32 -22.63
CA ALA A 7 7.93 4.76 -21.35
C ALA A 7 9.05 3.76 -21.00
N ASP A 8 10.20 4.29 -20.64
CA ASP A 8 11.48 3.66 -20.93
C ASP A 8 11.69 2.37 -20.12
N ALA A 9 11.61 1.21 -20.79
CA ALA A 9 12.04 -0.07 -20.23
C ALA A 9 13.50 -0.01 -19.72
N ALA A 10 14.28 1.02 -20.05
CA ALA A 10 15.60 1.28 -19.48
C ALA A 10 15.62 1.54 -17.96
N ALA A 11 14.51 1.94 -17.32
CA ALA A 11 14.48 2.25 -15.89
C ALA A 11 14.27 1.04 -14.96
N LEU A 12 13.93 -0.14 -15.50
CA LEU A 12 13.76 -1.35 -14.69
C LEU A 12 15.10 -2.06 -14.47
N PRO A 13 15.34 -2.65 -13.28
CA PRO A 13 16.45 -3.59 -13.07
C PRO A 13 16.46 -4.71 -14.11
N ALA A 14 17.64 -5.16 -14.52
CA ALA A 14 17.81 -6.11 -15.62
C ALA A 14 16.99 -7.40 -15.44
N ARG A 15 16.91 -7.92 -14.21
CA ARG A 15 16.12 -9.12 -13.87
C ARG A 15 14.62 -8.85 -14.00
N LEU A 16 14.13 -7.74 -13.44
CA LEU A 16 12.72 -7.35 -13.55
C LEU A 16 12.30 -7.17 -15.02
N ARG A 17 13.13 -6.50 -15.83
CA ARG A 17 12.91 -6.35 -17.28
C ARG A 17 12.80 -7.71 -17.98
N ALA A 18 13.70 -8.64 -17.67
CA ALA A 18 13.66 -9.99 -18.24
C ALA A 18 12.38 -10.74 -17.86
N ILE A 19 11.91 -10.60 -16.62
CA ILE A 19 10.64 -11.19 -16.18
C ILE A 19 9.47 -10.57 -16.95
N VAL A 20 9.39 -9.24 -17.03
CA VAL A 20 8.33 -8.55 -17.80
C VAL A 20 8.30 -9.04 -19.25
N GLY A 21 9.47 -9.11 -19.91
CA GLY A 21 9.58 -9.66 -21.27
C GLY A 21 9.09 -11.11 -21.37
N SER A 22 9.36 -11.94 -20.36
CA SER A 22 8.88 -13.33 -20.34
C SER A 22 7.35 -13.44 -20.23
N PHE A 23 6.68 -12.52 -19.53
CA PHE A 23 5.22 -12.47 -19.45
C PHE A 23 4.60 -11.94 -20.75
N GLN A 24 5.23 -10.95 -21.38
CA GLN A 24 4.80 -10.40 -22.67
C GLN A 24 4.90 -11.43 -23.80
N ALA A 25 5.91 -12.31 -23.76
CA ALA A 25 6.11 -13.39 -24.73
C ALA A 25 5.00 -14.48 -24.68
N VAL A 26 4.24 -14.56 -23.58
CA VAL A 26 3.12 -15.50 -23.46
C VAL A 26 1.85 -14.82 -23.96
N PRO A 27 1.24 -15.24 -25.08
CA PRO A 27 0.05 -14.59 -25.63
C PRO A 27 -1.23 -14.93 -24.86
N ASP A 28 -1.30 -16.14 -24.28
CA ASP A 28 -2.49 -16.65 -23.62
C ASP A 28 -2.61 -16.15 -22.15
N PRO A 29 -3.72 -15.49 -21.77
CA PRO A 29 -3.90 -14.96 -20.41
C PRO A 29 -3.88 -16.01 -19.30
N MET A 30 -4.39 -17.21 -19.58
CA MET A 30 -4.41 -18.31 -18.62
C MET A 30 -2.99 -18.86 -18.40
N GLN A 31 -2.16 -18.89 -19.44
CA GLN A 31 -0.75 -19.27 -19.32
C GLN A 31 0.06 -18.24 -18.54
N ARG A 32 -0.19 -16.93 -18.70
CA ARG A 32 0.41 -15.89 -17.84
C ARG A 32 0.04 -16.08 -16.38
N TYR A 33 -1.23 -16.40 -16.11
CA TYR A 33 -1.69 -16.71 -14.76
C TYR A 33 -0.97 -17.94 -14.18
N LYS A 34 -0.84 -19.02 -14.95
CA LYS A 34 -0.08 -20.23 -14.53
C LYS A 34 1.40 -19.93 -14.30
N GLN A 35 2.01 -19.10 -15.15
CA GLN A 35 3.39 -18.66 -14.97
C GLN A 35 3.54 -17.90 -13.66
N LEU A 36 2.62 -16.98 -13.32
CA LEU A 36 2.62 -16.28 -12.03
C LEU A 36 2.53 -17.25 -10.84
N LEU A 37 1.67 -18.26 -10.91
CA LEU A 37 1.60 -19.29 -9.87
C LEU A 37 2.88 -20.13 -9.77
N PHE A 38 3.57 -20.37 -10.89
CA PHE A 38 4.86 -21.03 -10.88
C PHE A 38 5.93 -20.19 -10.16
N PHE A 39 5.92 -18.86 -10.31
CA PHE A 39 6.81 -17.99 -9.51
C PHE A 39 6.56 -18.16 -8.00
N ALA A 40 5.31 -18.34 -7.56
CA ALA A 40 4.99 -18.58 -6.16
C ALA A 40 5.72 -19.81 -5.59
N THR A 41 5.94 -20.84 -6.41
CA THR A 41 6.64 -22.09 -6.00
C THR A 41 8.16 -21.95 -5.92
N LYS A 42 8.73 -20.87 -6.47
CA LYS A 42 10.18 -20.62 -6.45
C LYS A 42 10.66 -19.91 -5.18
N LEU A 43 9.75 -19.27 -4.44
CA LEU A 43 10.12 -18.62 -3.19
C LEU A 43 10.51 -19.67 -2.16
N ALA A 44 11.70 -19.49 -1.58
CA ALA A 44 12.10 -20.23 -0.40
C ALA A 44 11.10 -19.93 0.75
N PRO A 45 10.81 -20.90 1.63
CA PRO A 45 10.02 -20.65 2.82
C PRO A 45 10.65 -19.52 3.63
N LEU A 46 9.83 -18.54 4.00
CA LEU A 46 10.26 -17.47 4.90
C LEU A 46 10.32 -18.03 6.33
N ASP A 47 11.36 -17.69 7.07
CA ASP A 47 11.48 -18.02 8.49
C ASP A 47 10.29 -17.42 9.26
N ASP A 48 9.70 -18.19 10.17
CA ASP A 48 8.61 -17.72 11.02
C ASP A 48 9.04 -16.53 11.89
N ALA A 49 10.31 -16.48 12.30
CA ALA A 49 10.87 -15.33 13.02
C ALA A 49 10.85 -14.04 12.19
N ALA A 50 10.82 -14.14 10.86
CA ALA A 50 10.77 -13.00 9.95
C ALA A 50 9.33 -12.52 9.66
N ARG A 51 8.29 -13.24 10.14
CA ARG A 51 6.88 -12.84 9.99
C ARG A 51 6.46 -11.79 11.03
N THR A 52 7.23 -10.72 11.11
CA THR A 52 6.98 -9.59 12.03
C THR A 52 6.06 -8.55 11.40
N ASP A 53 5.50 -7.66 12.23
CA ASP A 53 4.68 -6.56 11.73
C ASP A 53 5.48 -5.57 10.88
N ASP A 54 6.78 -5.40 11.15
CA ASP A 54 7.69 -4.57 10.34
C ASP A 54 7.87 -5.11 8.93
N ASN A 55 7.83 -6.43 8.76
CA ASN A 55 7.93 -7.07 7.46
C ASN A 55 6.57 -7.21 6.77
N LYS A 56 5.47 -6.92 7.47
CA LYS A 56 4.11 -7.14 6.96
C LYS A 56 3.66 -6.01 6.03
N VAL A 57 3.19 -6.38 4.84
CA VAL A 57 2.56 -5.46 3.89
C VAL A 57 1.16 -5.13 4.40
N LYS A 58 0.91 -3.85 4.69
CA LYS A 58 -0.40 -3.38 5.15
C LYS A 58 -1.32 -3.08 3.95
N GLY A 59 -2.63 -3.19 4.15
CA GLY A 59 -3.63 -2.90 3.11
C GLY A 59 -3.84 -3.99 2.04
N CYS A 60 -3.24 -5.18 2.20
CA CYS A 60 -3.56 -6.36 1.40
C CYS A 60 -4.70 -7.16 2.02
N VAL A 61 -5.58 -7.76 1.20
CA VAL A 61 -6.59 -8.73 1.68
C VAL A 61 -5.93 -10.03 2.14
N SER A 62 -4.87 -10.43 1.44
CA SER A 62 -4.00 -11.55 1.81
C SER A 62 -2.87 -11.05 2.68
N GLN A 63 -2.44 -11.84 3.67
CA GLN A 63 -1.26 -11.49 4.44
C GLN A 63 -0.01 -11.70 3.60
N VAL A 64 0.89 -10.72 3.63
CA VAL A 64 2.16 -10.75 2.91
C VAL A 64 3.25 -10.21 3.81
N TRP A 65 4.41 -10.86 3.79
CA TRP A 65 5.61 -10.37 4.44
C TRP A 65 6.72 -10.22 3.43
N VAL A 66 7.52 -9.17 3.56
CA VAL A 66 8.70 -8.91 2.75
C VAL A 66 9.87 -8.53 3.65
N VAL A 67 10.96 -9.24 3.50
CA VAL A 67 12.26 -8.95 4.13
C VAL A 67 13.17 -8.37 3.08
N ALA A 68 13.93 -7.34 3.45
CA ALA A 68 14.98 -6.76 2.63
C ALA A 68 16.30 -6.86 3.39
N ARG A 69 17.37 -7.16 2.67
CA ARG A 69 18.75 -7.14 3.17
C ARG A 69 19.63 -6.46 2.14
N LEU A 70 20.57 -5.63 2.60
CA LEU A 70 21.61 -5.08 1.75
C LEU A 70 22.84 -5.98 1.84
N ASP A 71 23.30 -6.51 0.71
CA ASP A 71 24.58 -7.20 0.64
C ASP A 71 25.69 -6.14 0.61
N ALA A 72 26.42 -6.01 1.72
CA ALA A 72 27.49 -5.03 1.85
C ALA A 72 28.71 -5.32 0.95
N ALA A 73 28.88 -6.57 0.49
CA ALA A 73 30.01 -6.92 -0.37
C ALA A 73 29.76 -6.50 -1.83
N THR A 74 28.52 -6.58 -2.29
CA THR A 74 28.14 -6.24 -3.67
C THR A 74 27.44 -4.90 -3.81
N GLY A 75 26.93 -4.33 -2.71
CA GLY A 75 26.09 -3.13 -2.72
C GLY A 75 24.69 -3.37 -3.28
N THR A 76 24.24 -4.63 -3.37
CA THR A 76 22.96 -4.99 -3.98
C THR A 76 21.95 -5.48 -2.95
N MET A 77 20.67 -5.33 -3.25
CA MET A 77 19.57 -5.76 -2.40
C MET A 77 19.23 -7.24 -2.56
N LEU A 78 18.86 -7.89 -1.48
CA LEU A 78 18.33 -9.24 -1.42
C LEU A 78 16.96 -9.20 -0.74
N TYR A 79 15.98 -9.86 -1.35
CA TYR A 79 14.62 -9.89 -0.81
C TYR A 79 14.15 -11.31 -0.55
N GLU A 80 13.30 -11.45 0.46
CA GLU A 80 12.51 -12.66 0.71
C GLU A 80 11.07 -12.24 0.94
N ALA A 81 10.13 -13.10 0.57
CA ALA A 81 8.72 -12.82 0.81
C ALA A 81 7.92 -14.10 1.01
N ASP A 82 6.78 -13.97 1.66
CA ASP A 82 5.78 -15.02 1.74
C ASP A 82 4.36 -14.45 1.81
N SER A 83 3.37 -15.26 1.45
CA SER A 83 1.96 -14.90 1.55
C SER A 83 1.06 -16.11 1.77
N ASP A 84 -0.04 -15.89 2.48
CA ASP A 84 -1.10 -16.88 2.72
C ASP A 84 -1.94 -17.22 1.47
N SER A 85 -1.79 -16.46 0.38
CA SER A 85 -2.50 -16.65 -0.89
C SER A 85 -1.53 -16.94 -2.03
N GLN A 86 -1.77 -18.02 -2.78
CA GLN A 86 -0.90 -18.44 -3.89
C GLN A 86 -0.73 -17.37 -4.97
N LEU A 87 -1.80 -16.63 -5.28
CA LEU A 87 -1.73 -15.57 -6.29
C LEU A 87 -0.91 -14.38 -5.80
N THR A 88 -1.15 -13.96 -4.55
CA THR A 88 -0.41 -12.87 -3.91
C THR A 88 1.05 -13.26 -3.70
N LYS A 89 1.33 -14.52 -3.36
CA LYS A 89 2.67 -15.09 -3.28
C LYS A 89 3.38 -15.09 -4.63
N GLY A 90 2.68 -15.38 -5.73
CA GLY A 90 3.23 -15.27 -7.08
C GLY A 90 3.63 -13.85 -7.45
N LEU A 91 2.81 -12.87 -7.07
CA LEU A 91 3.10 -11.44 -7.24
C LEU A 91 4.31 -10.99 -6.40
N ALA A 92 4.39 -11.41 -5.14
CA ALA A 92 5.54 -11.16 -4.28
C ALA A 92 6.82 -11.80 -4.85
N ALA A 93 6.72 -13.04 -5.35
CA ALA A 93 7.81 -13.76 -5.97
C ALA A 93 8.36 -13.05 -7.21
N LEU A 94 7.48 -12.44 -8.01
CA LEU A 94 7.89 -11.64 -9.16
C LEU A 94 8.74 -10.43 -8.74
N LEU A 95 8.32 -9.71 -7.70
CA LEU A 95 9.08 -8.57 -7.16
C LEU A 95 10.41 -9.02 -6.55
N VAL A 96 10.41 -10.08 -5.74
CA VAL A 96 11.62 -10.64 -5.14
C VAL A 96 12.63 -11.06 -6.21
N GLU A 97 12.20 -11.83 -7.20
CA GLU A 97 13.07 -12.33 -8.28
C GLU A 97 13.54 -11.20 -9.21
N GLY A 98 12.70 -10.19 -9.44
CA GLY A 98 13.00 -9.07 -10.32
C GLY A 98 13.91 -8.01 -9.70
N LEU A 99 13.81 -7.79 -8.40
CA LEU A 99 14.52 -6.71 -7.69
C LEU A 99 15.76 -7.20 -6.93
N SER A 100 15.84 -8.48 -6.57
CA SER A 100 17.05 -9.00 -5.92
C SER A 100 18.26 -8.88 -6.86
N GLY A 101 19.39 -8.40 -6.34
CA GLY A 101 20.59 -8.11 -7.12
C GLY A 101 20.62 -6.71 -7.75
N ALA A 102 19.56 -5.91 -7.59
CA ALA A 102 19.57 -4.50 -7.96
C ALA A 102 20.19 -3.64 -6.84
N THR A 103 20.76 -2.51 -7.21
CA THR A 103 21.23 -1.48 -6.26
C THR A 103 20.04 -0.74 -5.62
N PRO A 104 20.23 -0.10 -4.45
CA PRO A 104 19.17 0.70 -3.83
C PRO A 104 18.59 1.79 -4.76
N ASP A 105 19.44 2.44 -5.55
CA ASP A 105 19.03 3.49 -6.49
C ASP A 105 18.17 2.92 -7.62
N GLU A 106 18.56 1.77 -8.18
CA GLU A 106 17.77 1.09 -9.20
C GLU A 106 16.39 0.67 -8.68
N VAL A 107 16.31 0.18 -7.43
CA VAL A 107 15.03 -0.20 -6.80
C VAL A 107 14.16 1.02 -6.53
N ALA A 108 14.75 2.13 -6.06
CA ALA A 108 14.04 3.38 -5.81
C ALA A 108 13.50 4.02 -7.11
N ALA A 109 14.18 3.81 -8.24
CA ALA A 109 13.76 4.32 -9.54
C ALA A 109 12.60 3.52 -10.19
N VAL A 110 12.28 2.34 -9.67
CA VAL A 110 11.20 1.50 -10.23
C VAL A 110 9.85 2.19 -10.07
N GLN A 111 9.22 2.49 -11.21
CA GLN A 111 7.85 2.98 -11.26
C GLN A 111 6.85 1.82 -11.36
N PRO A 112 5.59 1.99 -10.92
CA PRO A 112 4.60 0.90 -10.92
C PRO A 112 3.94 0.63 -12.28
N ASP A 113 4.30 1.36 -13.33
CA ASP A 113 3.71 1.27 -14.67
C ASP A 113 3.97 -0.08 -15.37
N PHE A 114 5.09 -0.75 -15.08
CA PHE A 114 5.39 -2.09 -15.64
C PHE A 114 4.34 -3.16 -15.29
N VAL A 115 3.47 -2.92 -14.30
CA VAL A 115 2.36 -3.84 -13.96
C VAL A 115 1.40 -4.01 -15.13
N GLU A 116 1.19 -2.94 -15.90
CA GLU A 116 0.43 -2.96 -17.14
C GLU A 116 1.02 -3.93 -18.16
N GLU A 117 2.34 -3.91 -18.24
CA GLU A 117 3.14 -4.69 -19.18
C GLU A 117 3.18 -6.18 -18.86
N LEU A 118 2.96 -6.57 -17.59
CA LEU A 118 2.82 -7.97 -17.20
C LEU A 118 1.58 -8.64 -17.83
N GLY A 119 0.62 -7.85 -18.35
CA GLY A 119 -0.57 -8.38 -19.02
C GLY A 119 -1.49 -9.18 -18.08
N LEU A 120 -1.43 -8.90 -16.77
CA LEU A 120 -2.17 -9.61 -15.71
C LEU A 120 -3.48 -8.91 -15.30
N LYS A 121 -3.81 -7.75 -15.89
CA LYS A 121 -4.97 -6.93 -15.48
C LYS A 121 -6.30 -7.66 -15.48
N GLN A 122 -6.50 -8.61 -16.41
CA GLN A 122 -7.75 -9.38 -16.50
C GLN A 122 -7.88 -10.41 -15.36
N SER A 123 -6.76 -10.79 -14.75
CA SER A 123 -6.68 -11.81 -13.70
C SER A 123 -6.59 -11.20 -12.28
N LEU A 124 -6.19 -9.93 -12.18
CA LEU A 124 -6.06 -9.20 -10.92
C LEU A 124 -7.32 -8.39 -10.64
N THR A 125 -7.93 -8.63 -9.47
CA THR A 125 -8.98 -7.75 -8.95
C THR A 125 -8.36 -6.43 -8.48
N PRO A 126 -9.14 -5.33 -8.39
CA PRO A 126 -8.62 -4.04 -7.91
C PRO A 126 -7.88 -4.13 -6.57
N SER A 127 -8.38 -4.96 -5.65
CA SER A 127 -7.72 -5.21 -4.35
C SER A 127 -6.34 -5.86 -4.48
N ARG A 128 -6.15 -6.77 -5.44
CA ARG A 128 -4.86 -7.45 -5.66
C ARG A 128 -3.86 -6.53 -6.33
N ASN A 129 -4.33 -5.64 -7.22
CA ASN A 129 -3.50 -4.60 -7.80
C ASN A 129 -2.99 -3.62 -6.73
N ASN A 130 -3.88 -3.18 -5.84
CA ASN A 130 -3.49 -2.32 -4.72
C ASN A 130 -2.51 -3.02 -3.78
N GLY A 131 -2.74 -4.30 -3.48
CA GLY A 131 -1.80 -5.09 -2.69
C GLY A 131 -0.41 -5.20 -3.34
N PHE A 132 -0.36 -5.32 -4.66
CA PHE A 132 0.91 -5.29 -5.40
C PHE A 132 1.66 -3.97 -5.28
N LEU A 133 0.96 -2.84 -5.42
CA LEU A 133 1.56 -1.52 -5.25
C LEU A 133 2.10 -1.32 -3.83
N ASN A 134 1.36 -1.80 -2.82
CA ASN A 134 1.82 -1.76 -1.43
C ASN A 134 3.06 -2.63 -1.19
N MET A 135 3.16 -3.79 -1.86
CA MET A 135 4.36 -4.64 -1.80
C MET A 135 5.58 -3.90 -2.36
N LEU A 136 5.45 -3.27 -3.53
CA LEU A 136 6.53 -2.49 -4.14
C LEU A 136 6.94 -1.31 -3.26
N ALA A 137 5.97 -0.57 -2.71
CA ALA A 137 6.24 0.56 -1.82
C ALA A 137 6.98 0.12 -0.54
N LEU A 138 6.59 -1.01 0.06
CA LEU A 138 7.29 -1.55 1.23
C LEU A 138 8.74 -1.94 0.90
N ILE A 139 8.96 -2.57 -0.26
CA ILE A 139 10.30 -2.91 -0.74
C ILE A 139 11.15 -1.66 -0.88
N GLN A 140 10.63 -0.61 -1.52
CA GLN A 140 11.34 0.65 -1.73
C GLN A 140 11.66 1.34 -0.39
N ALA A 141 10.70 1.40 0.54
CA ALA A 141 10.90 1.97 1.86
C ALA A 141 11.98 1.24 2.67
N LYS A 142 11.93 -0.10 2.71
CA LYS A 142 12.95 -0.91 3.39
C LYS A 142 14.33 -0.75 2.75
N THR A 143 14.37 -0.66 1.42
CA THR A 143 15.61 -0.44 0.67
C THR A 143 16.24 0.90 1.00
N ALA A 144 15.45 1.98 1.03
CA ALA A 144 15.92 3.30 1.42
C ALA A 144 16.44 3.32 2.86
N ALA A 145 15.73 2.68 3.80
CA ALA A 145 16.17 2.58 5.19
C ALA A 145 17.51 1.85 5.35
N LEU A 146 17.72 0.75 4.62
CA LEU A 146 18.97 -0.02 4.64
C LEU A 146 20.12 0.73 3.95
N ALA A 147 19.84 1.45 2.86
CA ALA A 147 20.84 2.28 2.19
C ALA A 147 21.29 3.45 3.07
N ALA A 148 20.38 4.08 3.80
CA ALA A 148 20.69 5.14 4.77
C ALA A 148 21.41 4.59 6.03
N GLY A 149 21.07 3.38 6.45
CA GLY A 149 21.65 2.69 7.61
C GLY A 149 23.01 2.01 7.37
N GLY A 150 23.51 1.99 6.12
CA GLY A 150 24.81 1.41 5.76
C GLY A 150 26.04 2.12 6.34
N ALA A 151 25.82 3.18 7.13
CA ALA A 151 26.85 3.94 7.83
C ALA A 151 26.80 3.75 9.36
N THR A 152 26.51 2.56 9.90
CA THR A 152 26.99 2.10 11.23
C THR A 152 26.48 0.68 11.52
N GLY A 153 27.38 -0.22 11.89
CA GLY A 153 27.08 -1.63 12.18
C GLY A 153 26.39 -1.89 13.52
N ALA A 154 25.63 -3.00 13.53
CA ALA A 154 25.38 -3.99 14.59
C ALA A 154 25.37 -3.57 16.08
N ALA A 155 24.22 -3.75 16.76
CA ALA A 155 23.96 -4.84 17.74
C ALA A 155 22.79 -4.53 18.71
N ALA A 156 21.84 -5.48 18.77
CA ALA A 156 21.14 -6.07 19.93
C ALA A 156 20.62 -5.24 21.14
N GLY A 157 19.31 -5.47 21.44
CA GLY A 157 18.67 -5.51 22.77
C GLY A 157 18.41 -4.17 23.47
N THR A 158 17.37 -3.93 24.26
CA THR A 158 16.45 -4.78 25.04
C THR A 158 15.21 -3.96 25.46
N ASP A 159 14.07 -4.64 25.56
CA ASP A 159 12.93 -4.48 26.47
C ASP A 159 12.56 -3.10 27.07
N ALA A 160 11.32 -2.65 26.81
CA ALA A 160 10.28 -2.44 27.83
C ALA A 160 9.16 -1.49 27.35
N GLU A 161 7.93 -2.00 27.28
CA GLU A 161 6.69 -1.23 27.36
C GLU A 161 6.48 -0.74 28.82
N PRO A 162 5.68 0.33 29.08
CA PRO A 162 4.23 0.11 29.21
C PRO A 162 3.29 1.28 28.82
N ALA A 163 2.16 0.88 28.21
CA ALA A 163 0.76 1.22 28.50
C ALA A 163 0.30 2.64 28.95
N ALA A 164 -0.61 3.18 28.11
CA ALA A 164 -1.92 3.82 28.37
C ALA A 164 -2.06 5.10 29.24
N SER A 165 -2.76 6.13 28.73
CA SER A 165 -4.22 6.30 28.88
C SER A 165 -4.74 7.63 28.29
N ALA A 166 -6.06 7.68 28.08
CA ALA A 166 -6.88 8.69 27.43
C ALA A 166 -6.93 10.10 28.06
N ALA A 167 -7.27 11.12 27.25
CA ALA A 167 -8.17 12.23 27.61
C ALA A 167 -8.51 13.11 26.39
N THR A 168 -9.63 13.80 26.50
CA THR A 168 -10.50 14.40 25.47
C THR A 168 -10.30 15.91 25.23
N ASP A 169 -10.71 16.32 24.02
CA ASP A 169 -11.37 17.58 23.63
C ASP A 169 -10.57 18.90 23.44
N ASP A 170 -11.05 19.65 22.43
CA ASP A 170 -10.73 21.03 22.01
C ASP A 170 -9.45 21.29 21.17
N THR A 171 -9.53 21.10 19.84
CA THR A 171 -8.82 21.97 18.88
C THR A 171 -9.38 21.88 17.44
N ASP A 172 -10.59 22.38 17.17
CA ASP A 172 -11.14 22.44 15.79
C ASP A 172 -10.37 23.44 14.88
N ALA A 173 -9.44 24.23 15.44
CA ALA A 173 -8.51 25.07 14.70
C ALA A 173 -7.16 24.39 14.36
N ALA A 174 -6.85 23.22 14.94
CA ALA A 174 -5.59 22.51 14.70
C ALA A 174 -5.69 21.39 13.66
N ARG A 175 -6.88 21.16 13.08
CA ARG A 175 -7.17 20.01 12.21
C ARG A 175 -7.87 20.42 10.91
N PRO A 176 -7.19 21.20 10.04
CA PRO A 176 -7.79 21.77 8.84
C PRO A 176 -8.30 20.72 7.85
N VAL A 177 -7.70 19.53 7.79
CA VAL A 177 -8.11 18.46 6.87
C VAL A 177 -9.34 17.75 7.41
N TYR A 178 -9.37 17.42 8.70
CA TYR A 178 -10.53 16.84 9.35
C TYR A 178 -11.78 17.73 9.17
N ALA A 179 -11.67 19.02 9.48
CA ALA A 179 -12.77 19.98 9.35
C ALA A 179 -13.27 20.10 7.90
N ALA A 180 -12.36 20.09 6.92
CA ALA A 180 -12.71 20.14 5.50
C ALA A 180 -13.49 18.89 5.04
N ILE A 181 -13.07 17.70 5.46
CA ILE A 181 -13.74 16.43 5.14
C ILE A 181 -15.15 16.43 5.75
N VAL A 182 -15.26 16.72 7.05
CA VAL A 182 -16.55 16.72 7.77
C VAL A 182 -17.51 17.71 7.12
N SER A 183 -17.05 18.93 6.81
CA SER A 183 -17.86 19.96 6.18
C SER A 183 -18.39 19.54 4.79
N LYS A 184 -17.50 19.07 3.90
CA LYS A 184 -17.87 18.67 2.53
C LYS A 184 -18.80 17.45 2.50
N VAL A 185 -18.48 16.43 3.31
CA VAL A 185 -19.29 15.20 3.38
C VAL A 185 -20.65 15.48 3.99
N SER A 186 -20.73 16.29 5.04
CA SER A 186 -22.00 16.66 5.67
C SER A 186 -22.89 17.49 4.73
N ALA A 187 -22.31 18.46 4.03
CA ALA A 187 -23.06 19.30 3.10
C ALA A 187 -23.55 18.54 1.86
N ALA A 188 -22.74 17.64 1.30
CA ALA A 188 -23.06 16.97 0.04
C ALA A 188 -23.88 15.69 0.21
N LEU A 189 -23.73 14.98 1.33
CA LEU A 189 -24.36 13.68 1.53
C LEU A 189 -25.39 13.67 2.66
N ALA A 190 -25.53 14.74 3.45
CA ALA A 190 -26.46 14.84 4.58
C ALA A 190 -26.58 13.51 5.37
N PRO A 191 -25.45 12.96 5.86
CA PRO A 191 -25.42 11.63 6.43
C PRO A 191 -26.20 11.57 7.75
N SER A 192 -26.88 10.44 7.98
CA SER A 192 -27.53 10.14 9.26
C SER A 192 -26.52 9.72 10.33
N ARG A 193 -25.36 9.20 9.92
CA ARG A 193 -24.20 8.89 10.79
C ARG A 193 -22.92 9.12 10.00
N LEU A 194 -21.98 9.86 10.59
CA LEU A 194 -20.66 10.13 10.04
C LEU A 194 -19.65 9.92 11.16
N GLU A 195 -18.77 8.95 10.98
CA GLU A 195 -17.62 8.74 11.85
C GLU A 195 -16.37 8.96 11.03
N LEU A 196 -15.49 9.81 11.52
CA LEU A 196 -14.20 10.11 10.91
C LEU A 196 -13.16 9.99 12.02
N ASP A 197 -12.29 9.00 11.87
CA ASP A 197 -11.16 8.74 12.74
C ASP A 197 -9.87 9.08 12.00
N ASP A 198 -8.98 9.75 12.70
CA ASP A 198 -7.66 10.09 12.18
C ASP A 198 -6.62 9.17 12.79
N GLU A 199 -6.12 8.28 11.94
CA GLU A 199 -5.14 7.28 12.32
C GLU A 199 -3.71 7.83 12.12
N SER A 200 -3.55 9.13 11.81
CA SER A 200 -2.24 9.77 11.59
C SER A 200 -1.36 9.83 12.83
N ALA A 201 -1.96 9.78 14.04
CA ALA A 201 -1.24 9.81 15.31
C ALA A 201 -0.71 8.44 15.79
N SER A 202 -0.99 7.33 15.10
CA SER A 202 -0.46 6.02 15.50
C SER A 202 1.06 5.85 15.28
N HIS A 203 1.77 6.92 14.90
CA HIS A 203 3.22 6.98 14.68
C HIS A 203 3.95 8.06 15.53
N SER A 204 3.35 8.59 16.61
CA SER A 204 4.04 9.54 17.50
C SER A 204 4.96 8.82 18.50
N GLY A 205 6.08 8.32 17.98
CA GLY A 205 7.10 7.61 18.74
C GLY A 205 8.52 8.03 18.41
N HIS A 206 8.77 9.26 17.96
CA HIS A 206 10.14 9.82 17.95
C HIS A 206 10.15 11.32 18.23
N ALA A 207 10.90 11.68 19.27
CA ALA A 207 11.18 13.04 19.66
C ALA A 207 12.05 13.73 18.60
N GLY A 208 11.59 14.88 18.13
CA GLY A 208 12.42 15.89 17.48
C GLY A 208 12.10 16.19 16.02
N VAL A 209 11.09 17.03 15.78
CA VAL A 209 11.23 18.24 14.95
C VAL A 209 10.01 19.14 15.14
N ASN A 210 10.28 20.41 15.46
CA ASN A 210 9.30 21.49 15.53
C ASN A 210 8.69 21.76 14.14
N GLY A 211 7.34 21.74 14.06
CA GLY A 211 6.61 22.86 13.46
C GLY A 211 6.32 22.90 11.95
N LEU A 212 6.36 21.81 11.18
CA LEU A 212 5.88 21.80 9.78
C LEU A 212 5.00 20.57 9.45
N ARG A 213 3.68 20.79 9.61
CA ARG A 213 2.49 20.18 8.96
C ARG A 213 2.62 18.80 8.31
N GLY A 214 2.08 17.80 8.99
CA GLY A 214 1.74 16.49 8.40
C GLY A 214 1.03 15.56 9.38
N GLU A 215 0.17 16.08 10.26
CA GLU A 215 -0.50 15.31 11.32
C GLU A 215 -1.85 14.72 10.88
N GLU A 216 -2.21 14.85 9.60
CA GLU A 216 -3.55 14.55 9.06
C GLU A 216 -3.45 13.92 7.65
N THR A 217 -2.86 12.72 7.54
CA THR A 217 -2.60 12.06 6.25
C THR A 217 -3.42 10.77 6.06
N HIS A 218 -3.85 10.13 7.15
CA HIS A 218 -4.58 8.85 7.14
C HIS A 218 -5.90 8.97 7.89
N PHE A 219 -6.99 8.75 7.17
CA PHE A 219 -8.32 8.81 7.75
C PHE A 219 -9.08 7.52 7.50
N ARG A 220 -9.84 7.10 8.50
CA ARG A 220 -10.90 6.12 8.36
C ARG A 220 -12.22 6.85 8.49
N MET A 221 -13.11 6.63 7.53
CA MET A 221 -14.41 7.27 7.51
C MET A 221 -15.51 6.25 7.27
N GLU A 222 -16.50 6.27 8.14
CA GLU A 222 -17.77 5.57 7.96
C GLU A 222 -18.87 6.58 7.70
N VAL A 223 -19.58 6.42 6.59
CA VAL A 223 -20.67 7.31 6.18
C VAL A 223 -21.93 6.51 5.96
N VAL A 224 -22.99 6.86 6.69
CA VAL A 224 -24.34 6.35 6.52
C VAL A 224 -25.22 7.46 5.94
N SER A 225 -25.76 7.25 4.74
CA SER A 225 -26.60 8.26 4.08
C SER A 225 -27.61 7.64 3.11
N SER A 226 -28.82 8.20 3.05
CA SER A 226 -29.82 7.86 2.04
C SER A 226 -29.38 8.25 0.61
N ALA A 227 -28.38 9.15 0.46
CA ALA A 227 -27.78 9.51 -0.82
C ALA A 227 -27.05 8.33 -1.53
N PHE A 228 -26.95 7.19 -0.85
CA PHE A 228 -26.37 5.94 -1.33
C PHE A 228 -27.41 4.89 -1.78
N GLU A 229 -28.70 5.18 -1.62
CA GLU A 229 -29.78 4.30 -2.08
C GLU A 229 -29.72 4.08 -3.61
N GLY A 230 -29.94 2.83 -4.03
CA GLY A 230 -29.86 2.44 -5.45
C GLY A 230 -28.45 2.45 -6.06
N LEU A 231 -27.42 2.89 -5.32
CA LEU A 231 -26.03 2.85 -5.75
C LEU A 231 -25.35 1.58 -5.26
N ASN A 232 -24.52 0.97 -6.11
CA ASN A 232 -23.66 -0.13 -5.69
C ASN A 232 -22.45 0.39 -4.88
N ARG A 233 -21.82 -0.50 -4.10
CA ARG A 233 -20.68 -0.17 -3.22
C ARG A 233 -19.60 0.69 -3.90
N VAL A 234 -19.23 0.36 -5.14
CA VAL A 234 -18.19 1.09 -5.89
C VAL A 234 -18.65 2.50 -6.26
N LYS A 235 -19.90 2.67 -6.71
CA LYS A 235 -20.46 4.00 -7.02
C LYS A 235 -20.58 4.87 -5.78
N ARG A 236 -20.93 4.29 -4.63
CA ARG A 236 -20.97 5.00 -3.33
C ARG A 236 -19.59 5.51 -2.95
N GLN A 237 -18.59 4.63 -2.99
CA GLN A 237 -17.20 5.01 -2.70
C GLN A 237 -16.71 6.07 -3.70
N ARG A 238 -16.92 5.87 -5.00
CA ARG A 238 -16.49 6.84 -6.02
C ARG A 238 -17.09 8.23 -5.79
N LYS A 239 -18.36 8.32 -5.41
CA LYS A 239 -19.04 9.59 -5.10
C LYS A 239 -18.36 10.34 -3.94
N VAL A 240 -17.91 9.63 -2.91
CA VAL A 240 -17.18 10.22 -1.77
C VAL A 240 -15.76 10.62 -2.16
N TYR A 241 -15.06 9.79 -2.94
CA TYR A 241 -13.72 10.12 -3.44
C TYR A 241 -13.74 11.33 -4.39
N GLU A 242 -14.77 11.47 -5.23
CA GLU A 242 -14.98 12.64 -6.09
C GLU A 242 -15.21 13.92 -5.26
N LEU A 243 -15.95 13.83 -4.15
CA LEU A 243 -16.20 14.96 -3.24
C LEU A 243 -14.94 15.44 -2.51
N LEU A 244 -14.02 14.51 -2.20
CA LEU A 244 -12.78 14.78 -1.45
C LEU A 244 -11.55 14.88 -2.35
N ALA A 245 -11.74 14.96 -3.67
CA ALA A 245 -10.64 14.93 -4.64
C ALA A 245 -9.64 16.08 -4.47
N ASP A 246 -10.06 17.21 -3.92
CA ASP A 246 -9.19 18.36 -3.69
C ASP A 246 -8.34 18.20 -2.42
N GLU A 247 -8.86 17.49 -1.41
CA GLU A 247 -8.15 17.12 -0.18
C GLU A 247 -7.06 16.07 -0.47
N PHE A 248 -7.35 15.14 -1.39
CA PHE A 248 -6.38 14.16 -1.90
C PHE A 248 -5.24 14.77 -2.73
N LYS A 249 -5.45 15.96 -3.33
CA LYS A 249 -4.37 16.72 -3.97
C LYS A 249 -3.52 17.49 -2.96
N GLY A 250 -4.04 17.66 -1.74
CA GLY A 250 -3.38 18.31 -0.63
C GLY A 250 -2.62 17.31 0.24
N SER A 251 -2.96 17.26 1.53
CA SER A 251 -2.25 16.48 2.54
C SER A 251 -2.84 15.09 2.80
N LEU A 252 -4.02 14.78 2.27
CA LEU A 252 -4.69 13.51 2.53
C LEU A 252 -4.13 12.41 1.61
N HIS A 253 -3.51 11.39 2.19
CA HIS A 253 -2.82 10.32 1.45
C HIS A 253 -3.68 9.05 1.33
N ALA A 254 -4.47 8.71 2.36
CA ALA A 254 -5.32 7.54 2.33
C ALA A 254 -6.63 7.73 3.12
N LEU A 255 -7.73 7.19 2.56
CA LEU A 255 -9.05 7.19 3.17
C LEU A 255 -9.65 5.77 3.15
N ALA A 256 -9.69 5.12 4.31
CA ALA A 256 -10.42 3.88 4.49
C ALA A 256 -11.92 4.20 4.59
N LEU A 257 -12.71 3.83 3.58
CA LEU A 257 -14.09 4.29 3.43
C LEU A 257 -15.11 3.15 3.49
N THR A 258 -16.01 3.24 4.47
CA THR A 258 -17.22 2.43 4.57
C THR A 258 -18.44 3.30 4.23
N CYS A 259 -19.23 2.91 3.23
CA CYS A 259 -20.46 3.61 2.86
C CYS A 259 -21.68 2.69 2.98
N ARG A 260 -22.64 3.06 3.81
CA ARG A 260 -23.89 2.31 4.04
C ARG A 260 -25.11 3.19 3.85
N THR A 261 -26.22 2.57 3.49
CA THR A 261 -27.55 3.20 3.60
C THR A 261 -28.07 3.06 5.04
N PRO A 262 -29.04 3.90 5.48
CA PRO A 262 -29.63 3.78 6.81
C PRO A 262 -30.24 2.38 7.06
N GLU A 263 -30.80 1.76 6.02
CA GLU A 263 -31.37 0.40 6.10
C GLU A 263 -30.29 -0.68 6.32
N GLU A 264 -29.17 -0.60 5.60
CA GLU A 264 -28.04 -1.53 5.79
C GLU A 264 -27.35 -1.34 7.15
N ASP A 265 -27.31 -0.12 7.67
CA ASP A 265 -26.73 0.16 8.99
C ASP A 265 -27.63 -0.34 10.11
N ALA A 266 -28.95 -0.17 9.99
CA ALA A 266 -29.93 -0.75 10.91
C ALA A 266 -29.92 -2.29 10.88
N ALA A 267 -29.67 -2.90 9.71
CA ALA A 267 -29.52 -4.34 9.57
C ALA A 267 -28.20 -4.88 10.16
N ALA A 268 -27.13 -4.07 10.19
CA ALA A 268 -25.84 -4.45 10.77
C ALA A 268 -25.77 -4.25 12.30
N ALA A 269 -26.68 -3.46 12.87
CA ALA A 269 -26.79 -3.19 14.30
C ALA A 269 -27.65 -4.21 15.08
N ASN A 270 -28.29 -5.16 14.38
CA ASN A 270 -29.07 -6.28 14.95
C ASN A 270 -28.32 -7.61 14.79
#